data_AF-A0A2V2S1T9-F1
#
_entry.id   AF-A0A2V2S1T9-F1
#
_cell.length_a   1.000
_cell.length_b   1.000
_cell.length_c   1.000
_cell.angle_alpha   90.00
_cell.angle_beta   90.00
_cell.angle_gamma   90.00
#
_symmetry.space_group_name_H-M   'P 1'
#
loop_
_entity.id
_entity.type
_entity.pdbx_description
1 polymer ?
#
loop_
_entity_poly.entity_id
_entity_poly.type
_entity_poly.pdbx_seq_one_letter_code
_entity_poly.pdbx_strand_id
1 'polypeptide(L)'
;MPASDPTPPALQQKHSLAWVEACNEFRRRERQEIFLQDPPREKLARYELELKFFIRSARMLISMAEDPDFPAKQFIPELEGKLLQLNESLEMLHNPMTAAEADAFIQKYFPDDAPVGKTA
;
A
#
# COMPACT_ATOMS: atom_id res chain seq x y z
N MET A 1 -14.19 7.61 41.35
CA MET A 1 -14.21 7.40 39.89
C MET A 1 -13.47 6.11 39.61
N PRO A 2 -14.09 5.06 39.07
CA PRO A 2 -13.33 3.88 38.66
C PRO A 2 -12.48 4.29 37.45
N ALA A 3 -11.17 4.05 37.54
CA ALA A 3 -10.25 4.16 36.42
C ALA A 3 -10.72 3.20 35.32
N SER A 4 -10.82 3.69 34.09
CA SER A 4 -11.14 2.86 32.93
C SER A 4 -10.20 1.66 32.89
N ASP A 5 -10.77 0.46 32.76
CA ASP A 5 -10.01 -0.78 32.61
C ASP A 5 -8.96 -0.63 31.48
N PRO A 6 -7.74 -1.17 31.65
CA PRO A 6 -6.77 -1.20 30.57
C PRO A 6 -7.36 -2.02 29.43
N THR A 7 -7.57 -1.38 28.28
CA THR A 7 -8.05 -2.04 27.06
C THR A 7 -7.26 -3.32 26.82
N PRO A 8 -7.88 -4.51 26.83
CA PRO A 8 -7.15 -5.77 26.88
C PRO A 8 -6.30 -5.96 25.61
N PRO A 9 -5.04 -6.46 25.72
CA PRO A 9 -4.10 -6.69 24.61
C PRO A 9 -4.71 -7.32 23.35
N ALA A 10 -5.75 -8.14 23.51
CA ALA A 10 -6.49 -8.77 22.44
C ALA A 10 -7.18 -7.79 21.48
N LEU A 11 -7.60 -6.60 21.94
CA LEU A 11 -8.28 -5.64 21.07
C LEU A 11 -7.29 -4.92 20.15
N GLN A 12 -6.14 -4.47 20.67
CA GLN A 12 -5.11 -3.82 19.86
C GLN A 12 -4.50 -4.79 18.85
N GLN A 13 -4.28 -6.04 19.25
CA GLN A 13 -3.81 -7.07 18.32
C GLN A 13 -4.83 -7.35 17.20
N LYS A 14 -6.11 -7.48 17.54
CA LYS A 14 -7.18 -7.62 16.53
C LYS A 14 -7.25 -6.41 15.61
N HIS A 15 -7.09 -5.21 16.14
CA HIS A 15 -7.08 -3.99 15.35
C HIS A 15 -5.90 -3.96 14.37
N SER A 16 -4.68 -4.27 14.82
CA SER A 16 -3.49 -4.34 13.95
C SER A 16 -3.65 -5.40 12.86
N LEU A 17 -4.16 -6.59 13.20
CA LEU A 17 -4.44 -7.65 12.23
C LEU A 17 -5.49 -7.22 11.19
N ALA A 18 -6.63 -6.69 11.64
CA ALA A 18 -7.67 -6.22 10.75
C ALA A 18 -7.17 -5.10 9.82
N TRP A 19 -6.29 -4.22 10.33
CA TRP A 19 -5.67 -3.18 9.54
C TRP A 19 -4.74 -3.75 8.46
N VAL A 20 -3.89 -4.72 8.80
CA VAL A 20 -3.01 -5.43 7.85
C VAL A 20 -3.83 -6.12 6.76
N GLU A 21 -4.91 -6.81 7.13
CA GLU A 21 -5.83 -7.45 6.19
C GLU A 21 -6.49 -6.44 5.26
N ALA A 22 -6.94 -5.30 5.79
CA ALA A 22 -7.49 -4.22 4.98
C ALA A 22 -6.46 -3.65 3.98
N CYS A 23 -5.19 -3.51 4.37
CA CYS A 23 -4.13 -3.11 3.45
C CYS A 23 -3.90 -4.15 2.34
N ASN A 24 -3.93 -5.44 2.67
CA ASN A 24 -3.79 -6.51 1.68
C ASN A 24 -4.92 -6.49 0.66
N GLU A 25 -6.15 -6.30 1.14
CA GLU A 25 -7.33 -6.16 0.28
C GLU A 25 -7.22 -4.94 -0.62
N PHE A 26 -6.87 -3.77 -0.04
CA PHE A 26 -6.68 -2.54 -0.79
C PHE A 26 -5.67 -2.72 -1.93
N ARG A 27 -4.50 -3.29 -1.64
CA ARG A 27 -3.44 -3.50 -2.65
C ARG A 27 -3.84 -4.50 -3.73
N ARG A 28 -4.63 -5.53 -3.38
CA ARG A 28 -5.18 -6.46 -4.36
C ARG A 28 -6.11 -5.74 -5.32
N ARG A 29 -7.00 -4.89 -4.80
CA ARG A 29 -7.91 -4.08 -5.63
C ARG A 29 -7.13 -3.05 -6.47
N GLU A 30 -6.15 -2.38 -5.91
CA GLU A 30 -5.27 -1.44 -6.62
C GLU A 30 -4.65 -2.10 -7.86
N ARG A 31 -4.08 -3.30 -7.71
CA ARG A 31 -3.53 -4.03 -8.85
C ARG A 31 -4.59 -4.29 -9.92
N GLN A 32 -5.76 -4.77 -9.53
CA GLN A 32 -6.81 -5.18 -10.48
C GLN A 32 -7.49 -4.00 -11.17
N GLU A 33 -7.67 -2.90 -10.45
CA GLU A 33 -8.53 -1.80 -10.87
C GLU A 33 -7.77 -0.58 -11.35
N ILE A 34 -6.50 -0.45 -10.97
CA ILE A 34 -5.67 0.73 -11.23
C ILE A 34 -4.50 0.39 -12.15
N PHE A 35 -3.67 -0.59 -11.78
CA PHE A 35 -2.46 -0.88 -12.56
C PHE A 35 -2.69 -1.76 -13.79
N LEU A 36 -3.66 -2.67 -13.74
CA LEU A 36 -3.99 -3.55 -14.88
C LEU A 36 -5.03 -2.95 -15.84
N GLN A 37 -5.48 -1.71 -15.59
CA GLN A 37 -6.57 -1.06 -16.31
C GLN A 37 -6.19 0.38 -16.63
N ASP A 38 -7.02 1.06 -17.42
CA ASP A 38 -6.96 2.52 -17.61
C ASP A 38 -8.15 3.18 -16.88
N PRO A 39 -8.07 3.32 -15.54
CA PRO A 39 -9.19 3.82 -14.75
C PRO A 39 -9.49 5.30 -15.05
N PRO A 40 -10.77 5.71 -15.02
CA PRO A 40 -11.12 7.11 -15.18
C PRO A 40 -10.54 7.95 -14.03
N ARG A 41 -10.23 9.21 -14.31
CA ARG A 41 -9.59 10.14 -13.36
C ARG A 41 -10.30 10.25 -12.01
N GLU A 42 -11.62 10.18 -12.00
CA GLU A 42 -12.40 10.19 -10.75
C GLU A 42 -12.09 8.98 -9.87
N LYS A 43 -11.93 7.79 -10.47
CA LYS A 43 -11.59 6.56 -9.75
C LYS A 43 -10.18 6.63 -9.18
N LEU A 44 -9.23 7.17 -9.95
CA LEU A 44 -7.86 7.44 -9.47
C LEU A 44 -7.85 8.38 -8.27
N ALA A 45 -8.60 9.49 -8.33
CA ALA A 45 -8.67 10.45 -7.23
C ALA A 45 -9.25 9.82 -5.94
N ARG A 46 -10.28 8.97 -6.06
CA ARG A 46 -10.83 8.22 -4.91
C ARG A 46 -9.80 7.24 -4.34
N TYR A 47 -9.10 6.51 -5.19
CA TYR A 47 -8.03 5.59 -4.77
C TYR A 47 -6.91 6.32 -4.05
N GLU A 48 -6.47 7.47 -4.57
CA GLU A 48 -5.41 8.27 -3.95
C GLU A 48 -5.82 8.77 -2.55
N LEU A 49 -7.09 9.16 -2.37
CA LEU A 49 -7.61 9.56 -1.06
C LEU A 49 -7.60 8.39 -0.07
N GLU A 50 -8.07 7.21 -0.50
CA GLU A 50 -8.05 5.98 0.30
C GLU A 50 -6.62 5.56 0.66
N LEU A 51 -5.71 5.60 -0.30
CA LEU A 51 -4.29 5.31 -0.10
C LEU A 51 -3.64 6.24 0.94
N LYS A 52 -3.88 7.55 0.81
CA LYS A 52 -3.40 8.54 1.78
C LYS A 52 -3.99 8.29 3.17
N PHE A 53 -5.21 7.79 3.28
CA PHE A 53 -5.79 7.40 4.56
C PHE A 53 -5.06 6.19 5.17
N PHE A 54 -4.80 5.14 4.39
CA PHE A 54 -4.01 3.99 4.84
C PHE A 54 -2.62 4.41 5.33
N ILE A 55 -1.90 5.24 4.57
CA ILE A 55 -0.58 5.78 4.96
C ILE A 55 -0.64 6.51 6.30
N ARG A 56 -1.65 7.38 6.51
CA ARG A 56 -1.80 8.12 7.78
C ARG A 56 -2.10 7.18 8.94
N SER A 57 -2.99 6.21 8.73
CA SER A 57 -3.35 5.23 9.77
C SER A 57 -2.18 4.32 10.16
N ALA A 58 -1.33 3.92 9.20
CA ALA A 58 -0.10 3.17 9.47
C ALA A 58 0.84 3.96 10.39
N ARG A 59 1.10 5.24 10.04
CA ARG A 59 1.96 6.13 10.83
C ARG A 59 1.43 6.32 12.25
N MET A 60 0.12 6.46 12.41
CA MET A 60 -0.51 6.55 13.72
C MET A 60 -0.29 5.27 14.54
N LEU A 61 -0.50 4.09 13.95
CA LEU A 61 -0.29 2.81 14.63
C LEU A 61 1.18 2.58 15.02
N ILE A 62 2.11 2.93 14.13
CA ILE A 62 3.55 2.83 14.40
C ILE A 62 3.93 3.78 15.55
N SER A 63 3.45 5.02 15.54
CA SER A 63 3.72 5.98 16.62
C SER A 63 3.14 5.53 17.97
N MET A 64 1.95 4.92 17.99
CA MET A 64 1.41 4.31 19.21
C MET A 64 2.27 3.16 19.72
N ALA A 65 2.95 2.45 18.81
CA ALA A 65 3.80 1.32 19.15
C ALA A 65 5.18 1.71 19.71
N GLU A 66 5.56 2.98 19.62
CA GLU A 66 6.74 3.54 20.29
C GLU A 66 6.58 3.56 21.81
N ASP A 67 5.34 3.52 22.33
CA ASP A 67 5.06 3.42 23.76
C ASP A 67 5.64 2.11 24.34
N PRO A 68 6.46 2.16 25.42
CA PRO A 68 6.99 0.99 26.13
C PRO A 68 5.96 -0.09 26.45
N ASP A 69 4.72 0.30 26.76
CA ASP A 69 3.65 -0.59 27.21
C ASP A 69 2.68 -1.00 26.09
N PHE A 70 2.98 -0.65 24.82
CA PHE A 70 2.13 -1.01 23.69
C PHE A 70 2.02 -2.56 23.56
N PRO A 71 0.80 -3.13 23.61
CA PRO A 71 0.60 -4.58 23.74
C PRO A 71 0.77 -5.39 22.43
N ALA A 72 1.06 -4.72 21.32
CA ALA A 72 1.09 -5.31 19.97
C ALA A 72 2.37 -4.98 19.19
N LYS A 73 3.49 -4.79 19.90
CA LYS A 73 4.80 -4.44 19.29
C LYS A 73 5.30 -5.43 18.26
N GLN A 74 4.90 -6.71 18.38
CA GLN A 74 5.26 -7.73 17.40
C GLN A 74 4.78 -7.42 15.97
N PHE A 75 3.78 -6.54 15.82
CA PHE A 75 3.25 -6.13 14.51
C PHE A 75 4.01 -4.95 13.89
N ILE A 76 4.91 -4.27 14.62
CA ILE A 76 5.64 -3.09 14.09
C ILE A 76 6.31 -3.39 12.75
N PRO A 77 7.10 -4.48 12.59
CA PRO A 77 7.78 -4.73 11.31
C PRO A 77 6.79 -4.92 10.15
N GLU A 78 5.63 -5.52 10.42
CA GLU A 78 4.59 -5.70 9.41
C GLU A 78 3.92 -4.37 9.04
N LEU A 79 3.62 -3.53 10.03
CA LEU A 79 3.07 -2.18 9.81
C LEU A 79 4.03 -1.30 8.99
N GLU A 80 5.33 -1.33 9.32
CA GLU A 80 6.38 -0.63 8.57
C GLU A 80 6.48 -1.15 7.13
N GLY A 81 6.44 -2.47 6.95
CA GLY A 81 6.43 -3.10 5.63
C GLY A 81 5.22 -2.68 4.79
N LYS A 82 4.02 -2.59 5.39
CA LYS A 82 2.83 -2.07 4.70
C LYS A 82 2.96 -0.58 4.39
N LEU A 83 3.46 0.22 5.32
CA LEU A 83 3.68 1.65 5.08
C LEU A 83 4.62 1.89 3.90
N LEU A 84 5.72 1.15 3.81
CA LEU A 84 6.64 1.23 2.67
C LEU A 84 5.90 0.95 1.35
N GLN A 85 5.20 -0.19 1.28
CA GLN A 85 4.43 -0.59 0.10
C GLN A 85 3.38 0.45 -0.33
N LEU A 86 2.71 1.10 0.64
CA LEU A 86 1.71 2.12 0.35
C LEU A 86 2.35 3.43 -0.15
N ASN A 87 3.53 3.80 0.36
CA ASN A 87 4.25 4.97 -0.17
C ASN A 87 4.74 4.71 -1.60
N GLU A 88 5.25 3.51 -1.90
CA GLU A 88 5.60 3.11 -3.27
C GLU A 88 4.39 3.18 -4.20
N SER A 89 3.23 2.68 -3.78
CA SER A 89 1.97 2.82 -4.53
C SER A 89 1.61 4.28 -4.81
N LEU A 90 1.82 5.19 -3.85
CA LEU A 90 1.51 6.61 -4.03
C LEU A 90 2.47 7.27 -5.02
N GLU A 91 3.75 6.90 -4.99
CA GLU A 91 4.75 7.36 -5.94
C GLU A 91 4.42 6.88 -7.35
N MET A 92 4.06 5.61 -7.52
CA MET A 92 3.67 5.05 -8.82
C MET A 92 2.42 5.73 -9.41
N LEU A 93 1.47 6.15 -8.57
CA LEU A 93 0.28 6.90 -9.03
C LEU A 93 0.63 8.29 -9.59
N HIS A 94 1.67 8.93 -9.05
CA HIS A 94 2.08 10.29 -9.47
C HIS A 94 3.15 10.26 -10.56
N ASN A 95 3.87 9.15 -10.70
CA ASN A 95 4.91 8.96 -11.70
C ASN A 95 4.66 7.67 -12.52
N PRO A 96 3.55 7.60 -13.29
CA PRO A 96 3.30 6.46 -14.14
C PRO A 96 4.37 6.39 -15.24
N MET A 97 5.11 5.28 -15.29
CA MET A 97 6.04 5.00 -16.37
C MET A 97 5.29 5.01 -17.71
N THR A 98 5.77 5.78 -18.67
CA THR A 98 5.17 5.82 -20.00
C THR A 98 5.45 4.53 -20.77
N ALA A 99 4.61 4.19 -21.75
CA ALA A 99 4.84 3.02 -22.59
C ALA A 99 6.20 3.09 -23.32
N ALA A 100 6.62 4.29 -23.73
CA ALA A 100 7.91 4.51 -24.37
C ALA A 100 9.10 4.27 -23.42
N GLU A 101 8.98 4.66 -22.15
CA GLU A 101 9.99 4.37 -21.14
C GLU A 101 10.05 2.86 -20.85
N ALA A 102 8.90 2.20 -20.74
CA ALA A 102 8.83 0.75 -20.56
C ALA A 102 9.48 -0.01 -21.74
N ASP A 103 9.17 0.37 -22.98
CA ASP A 103 9.76 -0.22 -24.19
C ASP A 103 11.28 0.00 -24.23
N ALA A 104 11.76 1.20 -23.86
CA ALA A 104 13.19 1.50 -23.77
C ALA A 104 13.89 0.65 -22.69
N PHE A 105 13.23 0.39 -21.55
CA PHE A 105 13.74 -0.52 -20.53
C PHE A 105 13.83 -1.96 -21.02
N ILE A 106 12.79 -2.47 -21.70
CA ILE A 106 12.78 -3.81 -22.29
C ILE A 106 13.92 -3.93 -23.30
N GLN A 107 14.05 -2.98 -24.24
CA GLN A 107 15.11 -3.02 -25.24
C GLN A 107 16.52 -2.95 -24.62
N LYS A 108 16.68 -2.22 -23.52
CA LYS A 108 17.99 -2.04 -22.85
C LYS A 108 18.43 -3.25 -22.03
N TYR A 109 17.51 -3.94 -21.36
CA TYR A 109 17.84 -5.02 -20.41
C TYR A 109 17.46 -6.41 -20.93
N PHE A 110 16.52 -6.50 -21.88
CA PHE A 110 16.04 -7.72 -22.51
C PHE A 110 16.00 -7.55 -24.04
N PRO A 111 17.16 -7.31 -24.69
CA PRO A 111 17.21 -7.04 -26.13
C PRO A 111 16.66 -8.18 -26.99
N ASP A 112 16.64 -9.42 -26.48
CA ASP A 112 16.12 -10.60 -27.18
C ASP A 112 14.58 -10.79 -27.05
N ASP A 113 13.92 -10.06 -26.14
CA ASP A 113 12.46 -10.08 -25.91
C ASP A 113 11.74 -8.89 -26.58
N ALA A 114 12.32 -8.32 -27.64
CA ALA A 114 11.68 -7.24 -28.39
C ALA A 114 10.25 -7.64 -28.81
N PRO A 115 9.25 -6.75 -28.71
CA PRO A 115 7.86 -7.09 -29.00
C PRO A 115 7.71 -7.53 -30.46
N VAL A 116 7.58 -8.84 -30.67
CA VAL A 116 7.19 -9.44 -31.95
C VAL A 116 5.73 -9.09 -32.18
N GLY A 117 5.45 -7.95 -32.82
CA GLY A 117 4.06 -7.55 -33.03
C GLY A 117 3.77 -6.20 -33.68
N LYS A 118 4.46 -5.83 -34.76
CA LYS A 118 3.85 -5.00 -35.82
C LYS A 118 4.26 -5.53 -37.19
N THR A 119 3.55 -6.54 -37.67
CA THR A 119 3.47 -6.85 -39.10
C THR A 119 2.00 -6.78 -39.51
N ALA A 120 1.74 -5.78 -40.36
CA ALA A 120 0.64 -5.56 -41.31
C ALA A 120 -0.65 -6.38 -41.18
#